data_AF-A7KHE5-F1
#
_entry.id   AF-A7KHE5-F1
#
_cell.length_a   1.000
_cell.length_b   1.000
_cell.length_c   1.000
_cell.angle_alpha   90.00
_cell.angle_beta   90.00
_cell.angle_gamma   90.00
#
_symmetry.space_group_name_H-M   'P 1'
#
loop_
_entity.id
_entity.type
_entity.pdbx_description
1 polymer ?
#
loop_
_entity_poly.entity_id
_entity_poly.type
_entity_poly.pdbx_seq_one_letter_code
_entity_poly.pdbx_strand_id
1 'polypeptide(L)' 'MAGIIKFVHVLIIFLSLFHVVKNDDGSFCFKDSDCPDEMCPSPLKEMCYFLQCKCGVDTIA' A
#
# COMPACT_ATOMS: atom_id res chain seq x y z
N MET A 1 -26.74 -18.88 21.08
CA MET A 1 -26.62 -17.60 20.32
C MET A 1 -25.53 -16.69 20.86
N ALA A 2 -25.44 -16.42 22.17
CA ALA A 2 -24.42 -15.56 22.78
C ALA A 2 -22.94 -15.97 22.53
N GLY A 3 -22.65 -17.27 22.41
CA GLY A 3 -21.29 -17.77 22.14
C GLY A 3 -20.77 -17.40 20.75
N ILE A 4 -21.64 -17.42 19.73
CA ILE A 4 -21.28 -17.06 18.35
C ILE A 4 -21.01 -15.56 18.26
N ILE A 5 -21.83 -14.74 18.95
CA ILE A 5 -21.65 -13.28 19.00
C ILE A 5 -20.30 -12.92 19.63
N LYS A 6 -19.92 -13.60 20.73
CA LYS A 6 -18.59 -13.41 21.35
C LYS A 6 -17.44 -13.79 20.41
N PHE A 7 -17.58 -14.90 19.68
CA PHE A 7 -16.56 -15.34 18.73
C PHE A 7 -16.35 -14.33 17.59
N VAL A 8 -17.44 -13.85 16.99
CA VAL A 8 -17.41 -12.82 15.94
C VAL A 8 -16.77 -11.53 16.47
N HIS A 9 -17.10 -11.14 17.71
CA HIS A 9 -16.55 -9.92 18.30
C HIS A 9 -15.03 -10.00 18.50
N VAL A 10 -14.52 -11.12 19.01
CA VAL A 10 -13.07 -11.34 19.18
C VAL A 10 -12.35 -11.36 17.82
N LEU A 11 -12.95 -11.96 16.79
CA LEU A 11 -12.39 -11.96 15.42
C LEU A 11 -12.28 -10.54 14.84
N ILE A 12 -13.30 -9.70 15.03
CA ILE A 12 -13.28 -8.31 14.54
C ILE A 12 -12.16 -7.53 15.24
N ILE A 13 -12.00 -7.69 16.55
CA ILE A 13 -10.93 -7.04 17.32
C ILE A 13 -9.56 -7.51 16.82
N PHE A 14 -9.41 -8.82 16.60
CA PHE A 14 -8.20 -9.40 16.03
C PHE A 14 -7.89 -8.79 14.66
N LEU A 15 -8.82 -8.84 13.71
CA LEU A 15 -8.63 -8.26 12.37
C LEU A 15 -8.33 -6.76 12.40
N SER A 16 -8.95 -6.02 13.31
CA SER A 16 -8.68 -4.58 13.50
C SER A 16 -7.26 -4.31 14.00
N LEU A 17 -6.73 -5.16 14.87
CA LEU A 17 -5.34 -5.09 15.34
C LEU A 17 -4.35 -5.42 14.21
N PHE A 18 -4.67 -6.39 13.34
CA PHE A 18 -3.84 -6.73 12.18
C PHE A 18 -3.88 -5.66 11.07
N HIS A 19 -4.91 -4.81 11.06
CA HIS A 19 -5.04 -3.72 10.07
C HIS A 19 -4.09 -2.53 10.33
N VAL A 20 -3.30 -2.54 11.40
CA VAL A 20 -2.42 -1.44 11.80
C VAL A 20 -1.01 -1.52 11.18
N VAL A 21 -0.69 -2.56 10.41
CA VAL A 21 0.63 -2.68 9.74
C VAL A 21 0.49 -2.71 8.23
N LYS A 22 0.03 -1.59 7.67
CA LYS A 22 0.43 -1.20 6.33
C LYS A 22 1.16 0.13 6.51
N ASN A 23 2.49 0.07 6.47
CA ASN A 23 3.31 1.26 6.27
C ASN A 23 2.93 1.81 4.89
N ASP A 24 1.87 2.59 4.85
CA ASP A 24 1.53 3.46 3.72
C ASP A 24 2.46 4.68 3.73
N ASP A 25 3.78 4.43 3.85
CA ASP A 25 4.83 5.36 3.43
C ASP A 25 4.92 5.42 1.89
N GLY A 26 4.07 4.68 1.18
CA GLY A 26 3.84 4.88 -0.24
C GLY A 26 3.06 6.17 -0.42
N SER A 27 3.71 7.22 -0.93
CA SER A 27 2.99 8.42 -1.37
C SER A 27 1.86 8.00 -2.30
N PHE A 28 0.64 8.36 -1.91
CA PHE A 28 -0.53 8.17 -2.76
C PHE A 28 -0.29 8.92 -4.07
N CYS A 29 -0.45 8.22 -5.19
CA CYS A 29 -0.30 8.79 -6.53
C CYS A 29 -1.53 8.46 -7.38
N PHE A 30 -1.83 9.31 -8.36
CA PHE A 30 -2.80 9.02 -9.41
C PHE A 30 -2.14 8.93 -10.79
N LYS A 31 -0.97 9.54 -10.92
CA LYS A 31 -0.09 9.57 -12.10
C LYS A 31 1.35 9.45 -11.64
N ASP A 32 2.22 9.04 -12.55
CA ASP A 32 3.65 8.89 -12.33
C ASP A 32 4.30 10.20 -11.85
N SER A 33 3.81 11.35 -12.34
CA SER A 33 4.25 12.68 -11.92
C SER A 33 3.87 13.08 -10.49
N ASP A 34 2.97 12.33 -9.83
CA ASP A 34 2.65 12.57 -8.42
C ASP A 34 3.71 11.94 -7.50
N CYS A 35 4.59 11.11 -8.05
CA CYS A 35 5.69 10.51 -7.32
C CYS A 35 6.85 11.48 -7.18
N PRO A 36 7.52 11.54 -6.02
CA PRO A 36 8.69 12.36 -5.85
C PRO A 36 9.81 11.93 -6.80
N ASP A 37 10.37 12.89 -7.52
CA ASP A 37 11.57 12.69 -8.33
C ASP A 37 12.72 12.17 -7.45
N GLU A 38 13.62 11.38 -8.04
CA GLU A 38 14.79 10.77 -7.36
C GLU A 38 14.45 9.78 -6.23
N MET A 39 13.18 9.35 -6.13
CA MET A 39 12.79 8.26 -5.22
C MET A 39 13.45 6.92 -5.59
N CYS A 40 13.80 6.75 -6.87
CA CYS A 40 14.30 5.49 -7.42
C CYS A 40 15.76 5.63 -7.89
N PRO A 41 16.61 4.61 -7.60
CA PRO A 41 17.95 4.58 -8.15
C PRO A 41 17.90 4.28 -9.66
N SER A 42 18.77 4.93 -10.44
CA SER A 42 18.95 4.59 -11.86
C SER A 42 19.32 3.10 -12.03
N PRO A 43 18.74 2.35 -12.98
CA PRO A 43 17.91 2.77 -14.13
C PRO A 43 16.40 2.73 -13.87
N LEU A 44 15.97 2.55 -12.62
CA LEU A 44 14.55 2.52 -12.30
C LEU A 44 13.97 3.93 -12.29
N LYS A 45 12.72 4.03 -12.69
CA LYS A 45 11.93 5.24 -12.68
C LYS A 45 10.74 5.09 -11.74
N GLU A 46 10.39 6.17 -11.08
CA GLU A 46 9.17 6.32 -10.32
C GLU A 46 7.95 6.16 -11.23
N MET A 47 7.05 5.26 -10.84
CA MET A 47 5.80 5.01 -11.54
C MET A 47 4.65 4.86 -10.56
N CYS A 48 3.46 5.29 -10.97
CA CYS A 48 2.29 5.15 -10.14
C CYS A 48 1.62 3.80 -10.39
N TYR A 49 1.77 2.88 -9.43
CA TYR A 49 1.21 1.54 -9.53
C TYR A 49 0.25 1.26 -8.37
N PHE A 50 -1.02 1.01 -8.70
CA PHE A 50 -2.07 0.69 -7.73
C PHE A 50 -2.17 1.75 -6.60
N LEU A 51 -2.22 3.03 -6.99
CA LEU A 51 -2.29 4.20 -6.10
C LEU A 51 -1.06 4.38 -5.20
N GLN A 52 0.06 3.72 -5.49
CA GLN A 52 1.31 3.87 -4.76
C GLN A 52 2.47 4.09 -5.72
N CYS A 53 3.39 4.98 -5.33
CA CYS A 53 4.65 5.12 -6.02
C CYS A 53 5.51 3.87 -5.87
N LYS A 54 5.97 3.33 -6.99
CA LYS A 54 6.87 2.18 -7.09
C LYS A 54 8.00 2.50 -8.05
N CYS A 55 9.13 1.82 -7.89
CA CYS A 55 10.23 1.88 -8.85
C CYS A 55 10.08 0.77 -9.89
N GLY A 56 10.06 1.14 -11.17
CA GLY A 56 9.98 0.21 -12.29
C GLY A 56 11.03 0.50 -13.36
N VAL A 57 11.31 -0.46 -14.23
CA VAL A 57 12.13 -0.20 -15.41
C VAL A 57 11.24 0.49 -16.43
N ASP A 58 11.64 1.68 -16.88
CA ASP A 58 10.99 2.37 -18.00
C ASP A 58 11.25 1.52 -19.28
N THR A 59 10.41 0.50 -19.50
CA THR A 59 10.39 -0.28 -20.75
C THR A 59 9.67 0.53 -21.82
N ILE A 60 10.29 1.63 -22.26
CA ILE A 60 9.96 2.31 -23.50
C ILE A 60 11.23 2.29 -24.35
N ALA A 61 11.31 1.26 -25.19
CA ALA A 61 12.05 1.27 -26.44
C ALA A 61 11.10 1.68 -27.57
#